data_AF-A0A8J9ZCM0-F1
#
_entry.id   AF-A0A8J9ZCM0-F1
#
_cell.length_a   1.000
_cell.length_b   1.000
_cell.length_c   1.000
_cell.angle_alpha   90.00
_cell.angle_beta   90.00
_cell.angle_gamma   90.00
#
_symmetry.space_group_name_H-M   'P 1'
#
loop_
_entity.id
_entity.type
_entity.pdbx_description
1 polymer ?
#
loop_
_entity_poly.entity_id
_entity_poly.type
_entity_poly.pdbx_seq_one_letter_code
_entity_poly.pdbx_strand_id
1 'polypeptide(L)'
;MAEGGIMKEDILQEKMDIVSEMITMLAAGEQAEELERVTEVWAKINQLRETQEEDVKKTIQALLAINEDEEQKVKSISQSEEVYQQKEAELEAEKSQAERQRQQAEQGVQYPFMVILRLEKLKDEQEAVSKQKETVKQNTTEALPDVRYLTTLYSNVTKLKWDFSSGPDDIKGFVTCKSDVKPFLLNSKQNSQFFVANYLWDLMDASFD
;
A
#
# COMPACT_ATOMS: atom_id res chain seq x y z
N MET A 1 -90.03 71.98 -65.90
CA MET A 1 -88.97 70.95 -66.11
C MET A 1 -87.63 71.63 -66.42
N ALA A 2 -87.17 72.58 -65.59
CA ALA A 2 -85.92 73.32 -65.84
C ALA A 2 -84.89 73.20 -64.70
N GLU A 3 -85.31 72.76 -63.50
CA GLU A 3 -84.43 72.75 -62.31
C GLU A 3 -83.50 71.52 -62.23
N GLY A 4 -83.84 70.41 -62.91
CA GLY A 4 -83.03 69.17 -62.85
C GLY A 4 -81.83 69.12 -63.80
N GLY A 5 -81.75 70.03 -64.78
CA GLY A 5 -80.57 70.19 -65.64
C GLY A 5 -79.47 71.00 -64.96
N ILE A 6 -79.87 72.05 -64.23
CA ILE A 6 -78.95 73.00 -63.58
C ILE A 6 -78.15 72.32 -62.47
N MET A 7 -78.77 71.46 -61.64
CA MET A 7 -78.05 70.71 -60.59
C MET A 7 -77.07 69.65 -61.12
N LYS A 8 -77.30 69.08 -62.31
CA LYS A 8 -76.35 68.11 -62.91
C LYS A 8 -75.15 68.82 -63.52
N GLU A 9 -75.37 69.99 -64.11
CA GLU A 9 -74.31 70.86 -64.62
C GLU A 9 -73.40 71.34 -63.47
N ASP A 10 -73.96 71.75 -62.34
CA ASP A 10 -73.18 72.19 -61.16
C ASP A 10 -72.34 71.07 -60.55
N ILE A 11 -72.88 69.84 -60.44
CA ILE A 11 -72.12 68.69 -59.92
C ILE A 11 -71.01 68.28 -60.90
N LEU A 12 -71.27 68.35 -62.21
CA LEU A 12 -70.25 68.08 -63.22
C LEU A 12 -69.17 69.16 -63.21
N GLN A 13 -69.54 70.42 -63.00
CA GLN A 13 -68.61 71.53 -62.89
C GLN A 13 -67.74 71.41 -61.62
N GLU A 14 -68.32 71.08 -60.47
CA GLU A 14 -67.56 70.83 -59.23
C GLU A 14 -66.59 69.65 -59.37
N LYS A 15 -67.00 68.57 -60.03
CA LYS A 15 -66.11 67.42 -60.32
C LYS A 15 -64.99 67.82 -61.28
N MET A 16 -65.29 68.64 -62.29
CA MET A 16 -64.32 69.15 -63.24
C MET A 16 -63.34 70.09 -62.55
N ASP A 17 -63.81 70.95 -61.65
CA ASP A 17 -63.01 71.90 -60.88
C ASP A 17 -62.08 71.15 -59.91
N ILE A 18 -62.55 70.12 -59.20
CA ILE A 18 -61.70 69.29 -58.33
C ILE A 18 -60.63 68.55 -59.15
N VAL A 19 -61.00 68.01 -60.31
CA VAL A 19 -60.06 67.32 -61.21
C VAL A 19 -59.06 68.30 -61.78
N SER A 20 -59.49 69.49 -62.19
CA SER A 20 -58.62 70.58 -62.65
C SER A 20 -57.71 71.07 -61.53
N GLU A 21 -58.19 71.18 -60.30
CA GLU A 21 -57.42 71.60 -59.13
C GLU A 21 -56.37 70.55 -58.75
N MET A 22 -56.72 69.26 -58.77
CA MET A 22 -55.77 68.15 -58.65
C MET A 22 -54.75 68.12 -59.78
N ILE A 23 -55.17 68.33 -61.03
CA ILE A 23 -54.26 68.42 -62.19
C ILE A 23 -53.34 69.63 -62.04
N THR A 24 -53.82 70.77 -61.55
CA THR A 24 -52.98 71.95 -61.34
C THR A 24 -52.06 71.80 -60.14
N MET A 25 -52.46 71.13 -59.06
CA MET A 25 -51.57 70.81 -57.93
C MET A 25 -50.48 69.82 -58.34
N LEU A 26 -50.82 68.83 -59.16
CA LEU A 26 -49.84 67.88 -59.71
C LEU A 26 -48.96 68.53 -60.80
N ALA A 27 -49.50 69.45 -61.59
CA ALA A 27 -48.78 70.21 -62.62
C ALA A 27 -47.93 71.36 -62.05
N ALA A 28 -48.21 71.81 -60.82
CA ALA A 28 -47.43 72.82 -60.11
C ALA A 28 -46.03 72.32 -59.68
N GLY A 29 -45.67 71.07 -60.00
CA GLY A 29 -44.31 70.53 -59.93
C GLY A 29 -43.83 70.19 -58.51
N GLU A 30 -44.21 70.97 -57.50
CA GLU A 30 -43.72 70.84 -56.13
C GLU A 30 -44.17 69.52 -55.46
N GLN A 31 -45.45 69.13 -55.60
CA GLN A 31 -45.94 67.83 -55.12
C GLN A 31 -45.38 66.64 -55.90
N ALA A 32 -45.07 66.81 -57.19
CA ALA A 32 -44.51 65.75 -58.04
C ALA A 32 -43.05 65.46 -57.66
N GLU A 33 -42.27 66.51 -57.40
CA GLU A 33 -40.90 66.40 -56.90
C GLU A 33 -40.83 65.81 -55.48
N GLU A 34 -41.79 66.13 -54.60
CA GLU A 34 -41.90 65.51 -53.28
C GLU A 34 -42.25 64.03 -53.38
N LEU A 35 -43.16 63.65 -54.28
CA LEU A 35 -43.51 62.24 -54.53
C LEU A 35 -42.30 61.46 -55.06
N GLU A 36 -41.56 62.05 -55.99
CA GLU A 36 -40.33 61.46 -56.56
C GLU A 36 -39.29 61.23 -55.46
N ARG A 37 -39.03 62.23 -54.61
CA ARG A 37 -38.14 62.09 -53.43
C ARG A 37 -38.60 60.99 -52.47
N VAL A 38 -39.90 60.87 -52.19
CA VAL A 38 -40.43 59.81 -51.33
C VAL A 38 -40.23 58.43 -51.98
N THR A 39 -40.43 58.30 -53.29
CA THR A 39 -40.20 57.04 -54.01
C THR A 39 -38.72 56.65 -54.04
N GLU A 40 -37.80 57.60 -54.17
CA GLU A 40 -36.35 57.35 -54.09
C GLU A 40 -35.92 56.91 -52.69
N VAL A 41 -36.45 57.56 -51.64
CA VAL A 41 -36.19 57.17 -50.25
C VAL A 41 -36.75 55.78 -49.97
N TRP A 42 -37.97 55.49 -50.45
CA TRP A 42 -38.59 54.17 -50.31
C TRP A 42 -37.79 53.08 -51.02
N ALA A 43 -37.31 53.33 -52.24
CA ALA A 43 -36.44 52.42 -52.98
C ALA A 43 -35.13 52.14 -52.23
N LYS A 44 -34.49 53.19 -51.67
CA LYS A 44 -33.28 53.05 -50.83
C LYS A 44 -33.56 52.23 -49.56
N ILE A 45 -34.67 52.47 -48.88
CA ILE A 45 -35.06 51.71 -47.68
C ILE A 45 -35.29 50.24 -48.05
N ASN A 46 -35.96 49.96 -49.16
CA ASN A 46 -36.26 48.60 -49.57
C ASN A 46 -34.98 47.83 -49.97
N GLN A 47 -34.06 48.50 -50.69
CA GLN A 47 -32.74 47.93 -51.01
C GLN A 47 -31.91 47.65 -49.74
N LEU A 48 -31.92 48.58 -48.77
CA LEU A 48 -31.23 48.39 -47.50
C LEU A 48 -31.80 47.20 -46.73
N ARG A 49 -33.14 47.06 -46.73
CA ARG A 49 -33.85 45.95 -46.09
C ARG A 49 -33.52 44.61 -46.74
N GLU A 50 -33.51 44.53 -48.07
CA GLU A 50 -33.13 43.32 -48.81
C GLU A 50 -31.69 42.91 -48.51
N THR A 51 -30.77 43.88 -48.45
CA THR A 51 -29.37 43.63 -48.11
C THR A 51 -29.24 43.12 -46.67
N GLN A 52 -29.96 43.73 -45.72
CA GLN A 52 -30.00 43.28 -44.34
C GLN A 52 -30.63 41.89 -44.17
N GLU A 53 -31.72 41.59 -44.88
CA GLU A 53 -32.34 40.25 -44.88
C GLU A 53 -31.36 39.20 -45.40
N GLU A 54 -30.60 39.51 -46.45
CA GLU A 54 -29.60 38.61 -47.01
C GLU A 54 -28.42 38.39 -46.04
N ASP A 55 -27.92 39.45 -45.40
CA ASP A 55 -26.83 39.37 -44.42
C ASP A 55 -27.24 38.59 -43.16
N VAL A 56 -28.46 38.83 -42.65
CA VAL A 56 -29.01 38.06 -41.53
C VAL A 56 -29.16 36.59 -41.92
N LYS A 57 -29.65 36.29 -43.13
CA LYS A 57 -29.77 34.91 -43.62
C LYS A 57 -28.41 34.21 -43.71
N LYS A 58 -27.39 34.89 -44.24
CA LYS A 58 -26.01 34.38 -44.29
C LYS A 58 -25.46 34.13 -42.88
N THR A 59 -25.72 35.05 -41.95
CA THR A 59 -25.29 34.93 -40.56
C THR A 59 -25.96 33.73 -39.88
N ILE A 60 -27.27 33.55 -40.05
CA ILE A 60 -28.00 32.40 -39.51
C ILE A 60 -27.46 31.10 -40.09
N GLN A 61 -27.21 31.04 -41.41
CA GLN A 61 -26.64 29.85 -42.05
C GLN A 61 -25.23 29.53 -41.52
N ALA A 62 -24.39 30.55 -41.32
CA ALA A 62 -23.06 30.36 -40.74
C ALA A 62 -23.14 29.84 -39.29
N LEU A 63 -24.04 30.40 -38.47
CA LEU A 63 -24.25 29.94 -37.09
C LEU A 63 -24.79 28.52 -37.02
N LEU A 64 -25.71 28.14 -37.93
CA LEU A 64 -26.22 26.77 -38.02
C LEU A 64 -25.10 25.79 -38.37
N ALA A 65 -24.25 26.12 -39.35
CA ALA A 65 -23.13 25.28 -39.75
C ALA A 65 -22.11 25.10 -38.61
N ILE A 66 -21.83 26.17 -37.84
CA ILE A 66 -20.96 26.09 -36.66
C ILE A 66 -21.58 25.19 -35.59
N ASN A 67 -22.88 25.33 -35.33
CA ASN A 67 -23.58 24.56 -34.31
C ASN A 67 -23.62 23.06 -34.67
N GLU A 68 -23.81 22.72 -35.95
CA GLU A 68 -23.75 21.33 -36.43
C GLU A 68 -22.35 20.71 -36.26
N ASP A 69 -21.28 21.47 -36.55
CA ASP A 69 -19.88 21.03 -36.34
C ASP A 69 -19.56 20.84 -34.85
N GLU A 70 -20.01 21.77 -33.99
CA GLU A 70 -19.86 21.64 -32.54
C GLU A 70 -20.65 20.44 -31.99
N GLU A 71 -21.88 20.20 -32.44
CA GLU A 71 -22.64 19.01 -32.05
C GLU A 71 -21.92 17.70 -32.43
N GLN A 72 -21.33 17.64 -33.62
CA GLN A 72 -20.58 16.46 -34.05
C GLN A 72 -19.31 16.27 -33.20
N LYS A 73 -18.60 17.34 -32.86
CA LYS A 73 -17.46 17.30 -31.94
C LYS A 73 -17.87 16.82 -30.56
N VAL A 74 -18.96 17.34 -29.99
CA VAL A 74 -19.47 16.89 -28.69
C VAL A 74 -19.84 15.40 -28.73
N LYS A 75 -20.53 14.94 -29.79
CA LYS A 75 -20.90 13.51 -29.95
C LYS A 75 -19.66 12.61 -30.02
N SER A 76 -18.64 12.99 -30.80
CA SER A 76 -17.40 12.21 -30.91
C SER A 76 -16.60 12.17 -29.60
N ILE A 77 -16.53 13.28 -28.86
CA ILE A 77 -15.91 13.34 -27.54
C ILE A 77 -16.66 12.43 -26.56
N SER A 78 -17.98 12.52 -26.50
CA SER A 78 -18.82 11.68 -25.62
C SER A 78 -18.63 10.19 -25.90
N GLN A 79 -18.58 9.79 -27.18
CA GLN A 79 -18.31 8.40 -27.56
C GLN A 79 -16.91 7.95 -27.12
N SER A 80 -15.91 8.82 -27.26
CA SER A 80 -14.55 8.49 -26.80
C SER A 80 -14.50 8.34 -25.27
N GLU A 81 -15.21 9.20 -24.53
CA GLU A 81 -15.24 9.19 -23.07
C GLU A 81 -15.91 7.91 -22.53
N GLU A 82 -17.00 7.45 -23.15
CA GLU A 82 -17.62 6.16 -22.81
C GLU A 82 -16.66 4.98 -23.00
N VAL A 83 -15.86 4.97 -24.07
CA VAL A 83 -14.85 3.93 -24.32
C VAL A 83 -13.73 3.99 -23.29
N TYR A 84 -13.28 5.19 -22.91
CA TYR A 84 -12.28 5.35 -21.85
C TYR A 84 -12.80 4.86 -20.50
N GLN A 85 -14.04 5.19 -20.14
CA GLN A 85 -14.68 4.75 -18.90
C GLN A 85 -14.84 3.22 -18.83
N GLN A 86 -15.23 2.58 -19.93
CA GLN A 86 -15.28 1.11 -20.00
C GLN A 86 -13.89 0.49 -19.80
N LYS A 87 -12.87 1.03 -20.47
CA LYS A 87 -11.50 0.53 -20.35
C LYS A 87 -10.91 0.76 -18.96
N GLU A 88 -11.24 1.87 -18.31
CA GLU A 88 -10.84 2.14 -16.92
C GLU A 88 -11.51 1.15 -15.96
N ALA A 89 -12.80 0.85 -16.16
CA ALA A 89 -13.50 -0.16 -15.36
C ALA A 89 -12.93 -1.58 -15.56
N GLU A 90 -12.57 -1.94 -16.79
CA GLU A 90 -11.89 -3.21 -17.09
C GLU A 90 -10.51 -3.30 -16.40
N LEU A 91 -9.71 -2.24 -16.48
CA LEU A 91 -8.40 -2.19 -15.84
C LEU A 91 -8.49 -2.24 -14.31
N GLU A 92 -9.46 -1.55 -13.71
CA GLU A 92 -9.65 -1.59 -12.25
C GLU A 92 -10.13 -2.99 -11.80
N ALA A 93 -10.95 -3.67 -12.61
CA ALA A 93 -11.34 -5.05 -12.35
C ALA A 93 -10.15 -6.01 -12.44
N GLU A 94 -9.29 -5.86 -13.46
CA GLU A 94 -8.07 -6.65 -13.64
C GLU A 94 -7.10 -6.44 -12.47
N LYS A 95 -6.86 -5.18 -12.08
CA LYS A 95 -6.02 -4.82 -10.94
C LYS A 95 -6.54 -5.41 -9.63
N SER A 96 -7.85 -5.30 -9.39
CA SER A 96 -8.51 -5.90 -8.22
C SER A 96 -8.41 -7.43 -8.20
N GLN A 97 -8.42 -8.08 -9.37
CA GLN A 97 -8.19 -9.52 -9.47
C GLN A 97 -6.72 -9.88 -9.20
N ALA A 98 -5.78 -9.15 -9.78
CA ALA A 98 -4.35 -9.36 -9.57
C ALA A 98 -3.95 -9.16 -8.10
N GLU A 99 -4.51 -8.16 -7.41
CA GLU A 99 -4.28 -7.95 -5.97
C GLU A 99 -4.80 -9.11 -5.12
N ARG A 100 -5.98 -9.65 -5.44
CA ARG A 100 -6.52 -10.84 -4.75
C ARG A 100 -5.62 -12.06 -4.96
N GLN A 101 -5.16 -12.29 -6.18
CA GLN A 101 -4.23 -13.39 -6.48
C GLN A 101 -2.90 -13.22 -5.73
N ARG A 102 -2.36 -11.99 -5.68
CA ARG A 102 -1.14 -11.68 -4.93
C ARG A 102 -1.32 -11.95 -3.43
N GLN A 103 -2.40 -11.49 -2.83
CA GLN A 103 -2.68 -11.74 -1.41
C GLN A 103 -2.82 -13.23 -1.11
N GLN A 104 -3.49 -14.00 -1.98
CA GLN A 104 -3.58 -15.45 -1.83
C GLN A 104 -2.22 -16.13 -1.93
N ALA A 105 -1.37 -15.71 -2.88
CA ALA A 105 -0.01 -16.23 -3.01
C ALA A 105 0.86 -15.88 -1.79
N GLU A 106 0.79 -14.65 -1.29
CA GLU A 106 1.50 -14.21 -0.08
C GLU A 106 1.10 -15.03 1.14
N GLN A 107 -0.19 -15.25 1.36
CA GLN A 107 -0.69 -16.12 2.43
C GLN A 107 -0.24 -17.57 2.25
N GLY A 108 -0.26 -18.06 1.00
CA GLY A 108 0.21 -19.40 0.65
C GLY A 108 1.69 -19.64 0.94
N VAL A 109 2.53 -18.60 0.88
CA VAL A 109 3.98 -18.68 1.15
C VAL A 109 4.30 -18.41 2.63
N GLN A 110 3.50 -17.60 3.33
CA GLN A 110 3.74 -17.24 4.72
C GLN A 110 3.73 -18.45 5.66
N TYR A 111 2.76 -19.36 5.51
CA TYR A 111 2.64 -20.54 6.36
C TYR A 111 3.83 -21.51 6.19
N PRO A 112 4.20 -21.95 4.96
CA PRO A 112 5.41 -22.73 4.74
C PRO A 112 6.68 -22.08 5.30
N PHE A 113 6.83 -20.77 5.14
CA PHE A 113 7.99 -20.04 5.66
C PHE A 113 8.08 -20.11 7.20
N MET A 114 6.95 -19.90 7.90
CA MET A 114 6.89 -20.06 9.36
C MET A 114 7.22 -21.49 9.81
N VAL A 115 6.73 -22.49 9.07
CA VAL A 115 7.01 -23.90 9.38
C VAL A 115 8.50 -24.22 9.22
N ILE A 116 9.15 -23.73 8.15
CA ILE A 116 10.60 -23.92 7.93
C ILE A 116 11.40 -23.32 9.08
N LEU A 117 11.11 -22.07 9.48
CA LEU A 117 11.78 -21.43 10.61
C LEU A 117 11.60 -22.21 11.92
N ARG A 118 10.39 -22.76 12.15
CA ARG A 118 10.13 -23.57 13.35
C ARG A 118 10.89 -24.89 13.32
N LEU A 119 11.00 -25.54 12.15
CA LEU A 119 11.77 -26.76 11.97
C LEU A 119 13.26 -26.54 12.22
N GLU A 120 13.81 -25.43 11.73
CA GLU A 120 15.21 -25.08 11.96
C GLU A 120 15.51 -24.87 13.46
N LYS A 121 14.65 -24.10 14.15
CA LYS A 121 14.76 -23.94 15.60
C LYS A 121 14.67 -25.27 16.37
N LEU A 122 13.74 -26.14 15.99
CA LEU A 122 13.61 -27.46 16.62
C LEU A 122 14.84 -28.34 16.35
N LYS A 123 15.47 -28.21 15.19
CA LYS A 123 16.71 -28.93 14.85
C LYS A 123 17.88 -28.46 15.73
N ASP A 124 18.01 -27.16 15.95
CA ASP A 124 19.04 -26.61 16.83
C ASP A 124 18.82 -27.03 18.29
N GLU A 125 17.58 -26.98 18.78
CA GLU A 125 17.21 -27.48 20.10
C GLU A 125 17.53 -28.98 20.25
N GLN A 126 17.23 -29.78 19.23
CA GLN A 126 17.55 -31.20 19.21
C GLN A 126 19.06 -31.47 19.25
N GLU A 127 19.86 -30.71 18.50
CA GLU A 127 21.32 -30.84 18.53
C GLU A 127 21.90 -30.45 19.90
N ALA A 128 21.39 -29.38 20.51
CA ALA A 128 21.80 -28.94 21.84
C ALA A 128 21.48 -30.00 22.91
N VAL A 129 20.28 -30.58 22.89
CA VAL A 129 19.87 -31.66 23.79
C VAL A 129 20.73 -32.91 23.57
N SER A 130 21.05 -33.25 22.32
CA SER A 130 21.92 -34.38 22.00
C SER A 130 23.32 -34.21 22.58
N LYS A 131 23.91 -33.02 22.45
CA LYS A 131 25.21 -32.70 23.07
C LYS A 131 25.15 -32.81 24.59
N GLN A 132 24.10 -32.26 25.21
CA GLN A 132 23.92 -32.35 26.66
C GLN A 132 23.78 -33.80 27.14
N LYS A 133 23.04 -34.63 26.41
CA LYS A 133 22.90 -36.07 26.69
C LYS A 133 24.25 -36.77 26.67
N GLU A 134 25.09 -36.49 25.68
CA GLU A 134 26.42 -37.09 25.58
C GLU A 134 27.34 -36.65 26.74
N THR A 135 27.33 -35.36 27.09
CA THR A 135 28.06 -34.85 28.26
C THR A 135 27.61 -35.51 29.56
N VAL A 136 26.31 -35.66 29.77
CA VAL A 136 25.76 -36.34 30.97
C VAL A 136 26.17 -37.80 30.98
N LYS A 137 26.14 -38.48 29.84
CA LYS A 137 26.56 -39.89 29.71
C LYS A 137 28.05 -40.06 30.06
N GLN A 138 28.93 -39.23 29.52
CA GLN A 138 30.37 -39.27 29.85
C GLN A 138 30.62 -39.03 31.34
N ASN A 139 30.01 -38.00 31.92
CA ASN A 139 30.23 -37.64 33.33
C ASN A 139 29.60 -38.64 34.31
N THR A 140 28.45 -39.23 33.97
CA THR A 140 27.68 -40.05 34.91
C THR A 140 27.95 -41.54 34.75
N THR A 141 28.02 -42.02 33.50
CA THR A 141 28.10 -43.45 33.21
C THR A 141 29.54 -43.93 33.12
N GLU A 142 30.48 -43.07 32.73
CA GLU A 142 31.88 -43.47 32.53
C GLU A 142 32.76 -42.99 33.70
N ALA A 143 32.66 -41.72 34.11
CA ALA A 143 33.55 -41.18 35.14
C ALA A 143 33.19 -41.55 36.60
N LEU A 144 31.89 -41.63 36.96
CA LEU A 144 31.48 -41.95 38.33
C LEU A 144 31.82 -43.37 38.78
N PRO A 145 31.64 -44.42 37.95
CA PRO A 145 32.06 -45.77 38.33
C PRO A 145 33.56 -45.88 38.55
N ASP A 146 34.37 -45.22 37.72
CA ASP A 146 35.83 -45.24 37.82
C ASP A 146 36.32 -44.56 39.09
N VAL A 147 35.79 -43.38 39.43
CA VAL A 147 36.15 -42.69 40.68
C VAL A 147 35.69 -43.48 41.90
N ARG A 148 34.50 -44.09 41.85
CA ARG A 148 34.02 -44.96 42.93
C ARG A 148 34.88 -46.21 43.07
N TYR A 149 35.27 -46.84 41.95
CA TYR A 149 36.14 -48.00 41.93
C TYR A 149 37.51 -47.66 42.48
N LEU A 150 38.14 -46.57 42.01
CA LEU A 150 39.43 -46.10 42.51
C LEU A 150 39.37 -45.76 44.01
N THR A 151 38.36 -45.02 44.45
CA THR A 151 38.20 -44.68 45.89
C THR A 151 38.03 -45.95 46.74
N THR A 152 37.26 -46.92 46.24
CA THR A 152 37.05 -48.21 46.91
C THR A 152 38.34 -49.03 46.92
N LEU A 153 39.08 -49.07 45.82
CA LEU A 153 40.37 -49.75 45.69
C LEU A 153 41.40 -49.15 46.64
N TYR A 154 41.57 -47.83 46.64
CA TYR A 154 42.46 -47.13 47.56
C TYR A 154 42.06 -47.41 49.01
N SER A 155 40.78 -47.28 49.36
CA SER A 155 40.32 -47.59 50.73
C SER A 155 40.53 -49.05 51.11
N ASN A 156 40.41 -49.99 50.15
CA ASN A 156 40.58 -51.41 50.41
C ASN A 156 42.05 -51.83 50.53
N VAL A 157 42.94 -51.25 49.73
CA VAL A 157 44.38 -51.54 49.74
C VAL A 157 45.04 -50.89 50.97
N THR A 158 44.73 -49.62 51.21
CA THR A 158 45.39 -48.85 52.27
C THR A 158 44.75 -48.99 53.64
N LYS A 159 43.48 -49.42 53.69
CA LYS A 159 42.64 -49.38 54.91
C LYS A 159 42.60 -48.01 55.59
N LEU A 160 43.00 -46.95 54.88
CA LEU A 160 42.94 -45.57 55.33
C LEU A 160 41.51 -45.04 55.23
N LYS A 161 41.09 -44.35 56.28
CA LYS A 161 39.89 -43.53 56.31
C LYS A 161 40.30 -42.11 56.67
N TRP A 162 40.00 -41.19 55.76
CA TRP A 162 40.31 -39.77 55.91
C TRP A 162 39.19 -39.04 56.65
N ASP A 163 39.57 -38.15 57.57
CA ASP A 163 38.66 -37.22 58.22
C ASP A 163 38.75 -35.86 57.51
N PHE A 164 37.72 -35.55 56.71
CA PHE A 164 37.65 -34.31 55.92
C PHE A 164 37.03 -33.14 56.70
N SER A 165 36.76 -33.30 58.00
CA SER A 165 36.12 -32.26 58.83
C SER A 165 37.10 -31.14 59.23
N SER A 166 38.40 -31.33 58.98
CA SER A 166 39.49 -30.41 59.36
C SER A 166 39.89 -29.48 58.21
N GLY A 167 40.73 -28.48 58.50
CA GLY A 167 41.19 -27.49 57.50
C GLY A 167 42.04 -28.11 56.37
N PRO A 168 42.23 -27.39 55.24
CA PRO A 168 42.90 -27.91 54.04
C PRO A 168 44.38 -28.27 54.25
N ASP A 169 44.99 -27.79 55.34
CA ASP A 169 46.38 -28.06 55.69
C ASP A 169 46.54 -29.26 56.65
N ASP A 170 45.45 -29.82 57.19
CA ASP A 170 45.49 -30.91 58.16
C ASP A 170 45.13 -32.24 57.50
N ILE A 171 46.10 -33.16 57.52
CA ILE A 171 46.00 -34.51 57.00
C ILE A 171 45.67 -35.42 58.20
N LYS A 172 44.37 -35.70 58.38
CA LYS A 172 43.86 -36.47 59.51
C LYS A 172 43.09 -37.70 59.05
N GLY A 173 43.19 -38.77 59.81
CA GLY A 173 42.43 -39.98 59.55
C GLY A 173 42.78 -41.11 60.50
N PHE A 174 42.42 -42.32 60.10
CA PHE A 174 42.78 -43.54 60.81
C PHE A 174 43.02 -44.70 59.85
N VAL A 175 43.92 -45.61 60.23
CA VAL A 175 44.13 -46.91 59.56
C VAL A 175 43.41 -47.99 60.36
N THR A 176 42.62 -48.82 59.66
CA THR A 176 41.97 -49.98 60.27
C THR A 176 42.86 -51.22 60.09
N CYS A 177 43.42 -51.71 61.20
CA CYS A 177 44.19 -52.96 61.25
C CYS A 177 43.24 -54.14 61.57
N LYS A 178 43.72 -55.40 61.49
CA LYS A 178 42.88 -56.60 61.75
C LYS A 178 42.22 -56.62 63.15
N SER A 179 42.80 -55.94 64.14
CA SER A 179 42.34 -55.93 65.53
C SER A 179 42.39 -54.57 66.23
N ASP A 180 42.85 -53.50 65.56
CA ASP A 180 43.03 -52.17 66.17
C ASP A 180 42.87 -51.03 65.14
N VAL A 181 42.61 -49.81 65.61
CA VAL A 181 42.45 -48.61 64.78
C VAL A 181 43.49 -47.57 65.20
N LYS A 182 44.40 -47.22 64.29
CA LYS A 182 45.48 -46.25 64.55
C LYS A 182 45.11 -44.88 63.95
N PRO A 183 44.77 -43.87 64.77
CA PRO A 183 44.55 -42.52 64.28
C PRO A 183 45.88 -41.81 63.97
N PHE A 184 45.86 -40.90 62.99
CA PHE A 184 46.99 -40.03 62.68
C PHE A 184 46.50 -38.59 62.43
N LEU A 185 47.38 -37.64 62.72
CA LEU A 185 47.18 -36.22 62.44
C LEU A 185 48.53 -35.64 62.03
N LEU A 186 48.61 -35.17 60.79
CA LEU A 186 49.79 -34.55 60.21
C LEU A 186 49.40 -33.18 59.66
N ASN A 187 50.32 -32.24 59.64
CA ASN A 187 50.10 -30.94 59.01
C ASN A 187 50.94 -30.81 57.75
N SER A 188 50.29 -30.51 56.61
CA SER A 188 50.90 -30.43 55.28
C SER A 188 51.86 -29.26 55.10
N LYS A 189 51.84 -28.24 55.97
CA LYS A 189 52.79 -27.11 55.95
C LYS A 189 54.04 -27.40 56.77
N GLN A 190 53.96 -28.28 57.76
CA GLN A 190 55.07 -28.63 58.65
C GLN A 190 55.85 -29.86 58.19
N ASN A 191 55.19 -30.75 57.45
CA ASN A 191 55.77 -32.01 56.98
C ASN A 191 55.93 -32.00 55.46
N SER A 192 57.04 -32.54 54.96
CA SER A 192 57.21 -32.69 53.50
C SER A 192 56.30 -33.79 52.95
N GLN A 193 55.89 -33.68 51.69
CA GLN A 193 55.06 -34.70 51.03
C GLN A 193 55.70 -36.09 51.08
N PHE A 194 57.03 -36.16 50.94
CA PHE A 194 57.78 -37.41 51.05
C PHE A 194 57.71 -38.02 52.45
N PHE A 195 57.86 -37.20 53.49
CA PHE A 195 57.73 -37.65 54.87
C PHE A 195 56.33 -38.17 55.18
N VAL A 196 55.29 -37.43 54.76
CA VAL A 196 53.89 -37.81 54.96
C VAL A 196 53.59 -39.14 54.26
N ALA A 197 54.01 -39.31 53.00
CA ALA A 197 53.77 -40.54 52.25
C ALA A 197 54.43 -41.76 52.91
N ASN A 198 55.73 -41.66 53.25
CA ASN A 198 56.44 -42.78 53.89
C ASN A 198 55.85 -43.12 55.26
N TYR A 199 55.53 -42.11 56.08
CA TYR A 199 54.91 -42.34 57.38
C TYR A 199 53.57 -43.09 57.25
N LEU A 200 52.75 -42.75 56.26
CA LEU A 200 51.49 -43.45 56.01
C LEU A 200 51.74 -44.88 55.50
N TRP A 201 52.74 -45.11 54.65
CA TRP A 201 53.13 -46.46 54.22
C TRP A 201 53.62 -47.32 55.37
N ASP A 202 54.48 -46.79 56.24
CA ASP A 202 54.96 -47.49 57.44
C ASP A 202 53.81 -47.82 58.39
N LEU A 203 52.83 -46.91 58.54
CA LEU A 203 51.64 -47.12 59.37
C LEU A 203 50.75 -48.27 58.82
N MET A 204 50.72 -48.43 57.50
CA MET A 204 50.01 -49.51 56.82
C MET A 204 50.78 -50.83 56.88
N ASP A 205 52.09 -50.84 56.67
CA ASP A 205 52.91 -52.06 56.76
C ASP A 205 52.88 -52.67 58.17
N ALA A 206 52.92 -51.81 59.20
CA ALA A 206 52.74 -52.21 60.60
C ALA A 206 51.32 -52.71 60.96
N SER A 207 50.42 -52.85 59.97
CA SER A 207 49.09 -53.44 60.11
C SER A 207 48.91 -54.78 59.38
N PHE A 208 49.89 -55.17 58.55
CA PHE A 208 49.87 -56.43 57.78
C PHE A 208 50.52 -57.60 58.52
N ASP A 209 51.46 -57.34 59.44
CA ASP A 209 51.96 -58.28 60.46
C ASP A 209 50.90 -58.56 61.56
#